data_AF-U5S1U6-F1
#
_entry.id   AF-U5S1U6-F1
#
_cell.length_a   1.000
_cell.length_b   1.000
_cell.length_c   1.000
_cell.angle_alpha   90.00
_cell.angle_beta   90.00
_cell.angle_gamma   90.00
#
_symmetry.space_group_name_H-M   'P 1'
#
loop_
_entity.id
_entity.type
_entity.pdbx_description
1 polymer ?
#
loop_
_entity_poly.entity_id
_entity_poly.type
_entity_poly.pdbx_seq_one_letter_code
_entity_poly.pdbx_strand_id
1 'polypeptide(L)'
;LAVQAGLGELSRIGILITPEFGPRVRLCKMYVDMPLVIDKPITFGAMEFCKTCMKCADACPSQAISNDKEPSYKVLPATNPGVKKWAADGLKCVTQWGEVGGDCGICIKVCPYNKKQEWHHDLAKFATRTPARPVLRFFDDL
;
A
#
# COMPACT_ATOMS: atom_id res chain seq x y z
N LEU A 1 12.78 7.66 -3.01
CA LEU A 1 12.56 9.03 -2.51
C LEU A 1 11.72 9.03 -1.24
N ALA A 2 10.38 8.98 -1.27
CA ALA A 2 9.58 9.11 -0.04
C ALA A 2 9.89 8.06 1.05
N VAL A 3 10.11 6.80 0.67
CA VAL A 3 10.57 5.75 1.60
C VAL A 3 11.95 6.08 2.18
N GLN A 4 12.86 6.59 1.35
CA GLN A 4 14.23 6.94 1.79
C GLN A 4 14.23 8.15 2.72
N ALA A 5 13.31 9.09 2.52
CA ALA A 5 13.09 10.26 3.36
C ALA A 5 12.27 9.95 4.63
N GLY A 6 12.01 8.69 4.94
CA GLY A 6 11.33 8.32 6.19
C GLY A 6 9.84 8.64 6.25
N LEU A 7 9.19 8.97 5.13
CA LEU A 7 7.75 9.32 5.13
C LEU A 7 6.85 8.09 5.29
N GLY A 8 7.36 6.88 5.05
CA GLY A 8 6.55 5.67 5.09
C GLY A 8 7.23 4.45 4.49
N GLU A 9 6.45 3.38 4.35
CA GLU A 9 6.88 2.10 3.81
C GLU A 9 6.21 1.80 2.46
N LEU A 10 6.86 0.96 1.64
CA LEU A 10 6.24 0.40 0.46
C LEU A 10 5.10 -0.57 0.87
N SER A 11 4.09 -0.71 0.02
CA SER A 11 2.94 -1.58 0.28
C SER A 11 2.59 -2.49 -0.89
N ARG A 12 1.68 -3.45 -0.65
CA ARG A 12 1.10 -4.30 -1.71
C ARG A 12 0.46 -3.51 -2.85
N ILE A 13 -0.10 -2.34 -2.56
CA ILE A 13 -0.74 -1.48 -3.57
C ILE A 13 0.29 -0.99 -4.60
N GLY A 14 1.59 -0.96 -4.25
CA GLY A 14 2.65 -0.38 -5.06
C GLY A 14 2.88 1.11 -4.81
N ILE A 15 2.19 1.69 -3.82
CA ILE A 15 2.35 3.08 -3.36
C ILE A 15 2.83 3.14 -1.90
N LEU A 16 3.27 4.32 -1.46
CA LEU A 16 3.69 4.58 -0.08
C LEU A 16 2.49 4.48 0.88
N ILE A 17 2.71 3.88 2.05
CA ILE A 17 1.82 4.00 3.21
C ILE A 17 2.56 4.78 4.28
N THR A 18 1.95 5.86 4.76
CA THR A 18 2.42 6.65 5.90
C THR A 18 1.78 6.15 7.21
N PRO A 19 2.44 6.29 8.36
CA PRO A 19 1.82 5.95 9.64
C PRO A 19 0.52 6.74 9.90
N GLU A 20 0.51 8.04 9.60
CA GLU A 20 -0.54 8.97 10.00
C GLU A 20 -1.78 8.89 9.11
N PHE A 21 -1.58 8.71 7.80
CA PHE A 21 -2.66 8.82 6.81
C PHE A 21 -2.83 7.57 5.96
N GLY A 22 -2.02 6.54 6.20
CA GLY A 22 -1.97 5.36 5.35
C GLY A 22 -1.58 5.74 3.92
N PRO A 23 -2.20 5.14 2.88
CA PRO A 23 -1.99 5.51 1.50
C PRO A 23 -2.71 6.79 1.04
N ARG A 24 -3.48 7.49 1.91
CA ARG A 24 -4.22 8.72 1.54
C ARG A 24 -3.35 9.98 1.53
N VAL A 25 -2.20 9.89 0.86
CA VAL A 25 -1.24 11.00 0.73
C VAL A 25 -0.80 11.13 -0.71
N ARG A 26 -0.77 12.36 -1.23
CA ARG A 26 -0.10 12.68 -2.50
C ARG A 26 1.29 13.21 -2.21
N LEU A 27 2.27 12.73 -2.97
CA LEU A 27 3.67 13.08 -2.79
C LEU A 27 4.09 14.16 -3.79
N CYS A 28 4.79 15.16 -3.30
CA CYS A 28 5.52 16.13 -4.10
C CYS A 28 7.01 16.06 -3.72
N LYS A 29 7.90 16.48 -4.61
CA LYS A 29 9.34 16.55 -4.36
C LYS A 29 9.92 17.78 -5.02
N MET A 30 10.92 18.37 -4.39
CA MET A 30 11.75 19.43 -4.95
C MET A 30 13.22 19.01 -4.82
N TYR A 31 14.01 19.33 -5.82
CA TYR A 31 15.45 19.16 -5.79
C TYR A 31 16.06 20.50 -5.40
N VAL A 32 16.94 20.50 -4.39
CA VAL A 32 17.61 21.69 -3.89
C VAL A 32 19.08 21.36 -3.68
N ASP A 33 19.95 22.33 -3.94
CA ASP A 33 21.39 22.21 -3.66
C ASP A 33 21.74 22.65 -2.22
N MET A 34 20.75 23.18 -1.49
CA MET A 34 20.92 23.58 -0.10
C MET A 34 21.30 22.36 0.76
N PRO A 35 22.36 22.44 1.58
CA PRO A 35 22.71 21.37 2.49
C PRO A 35 21.59 21.17 3.53
N LEU A 36 21.08 19.95 3.61
CA LEU A 36 20.00 19.56 4.52
C LEU A 36 20.43 18.35 5.36
N VAL A 37 19.90 18.26 6.57
CA VAL A 37 19.99 17.04 7.37
C VAL A 37 19.09 15.98 6.73
N ILE A 38 19.64 14.81 6.45
CA ILE A 38 18.92 13.74 5.76
C ILE A 38 18.22 12.84 6.78
N ASP A 39 16.91 12.70 6.61
CA ASP A 39 16.10 11.75 7.37
C ASP A 39 16.45 10.29 7.05
N LYS A 40 16.09 9.39 7.97
CA LYS A 40 16.29 7.94 7.79
C LYS A 40 14.99 7.25 7.38
N PRO A 41 15.05 6.17 6.59
CA PRO A 41 13.90 5.31 6.36
C PRO A 41 13.28 4.82 7.68
N ILE A 42 11.96 4.65 7.70
CA ILE A 42 11.21 4.12 8.85
C ILE A 42 10.64 2.73 8.54
N THR A 43 10.42 1.95 9.59
CA THR A 43 9.74 0.65 9.52
C THR A 43 8.68 0.60 10.61
N PHE A 44 7.41 0.43 10.24
CA PHE A 44 6.28 0.27 11.16
C PHE A 44 5.46 -1.00 10.87
N GLY A 45 6.00 -1.88 10.02
CA GLY A 45 5.46 -3.21 9.75
C GLY A 45 4.41 -3.27 8.65
N ALA A 46 4.29 -2.24 7.81
CA ALA A 46 3.33 -2.22 6.71
C ALA A 46 3.60 -3.30 5.68
N MET A 47 4.87 -3.57 5.36
CA MET A 47 5.26 -4.65 4.45
C MET A 47 4.84 -6.02 5.00
N GLU A 48 5.13 -6.31 6.27
CA GLU A 48 4.75 -7.59 6.90
C GLU A 48 3.23 -7.75 7.01
N PHE A 49 2.52 -6.66 7.32
CA PHE A 49 1.07 -6.65 7.30
C PHE A 49 0.52 -6.92 5.89
N CYS A 50 1.13 -6.33 4.85
CA CYS A 50 0.72 -6.53 3.46
C CYS A 50 0.83 -7.99 2.99
N LYS A 51 1.79 -8.77 3.51
CA LYS A 51 1.93 -10.20 3.20
C LYS A 51 0.71 -11.02 3.57
N THR A 52 0.00 -10.61 4.61
CA THR A 52 -1.19 -11.31 5.10
C THR A 52 -2.48 -10.62 4.69
N CYS A 53 -2.54 -9.28 4.62
CA CYS A 53 -3.78 -8.51 4.48
C CYS A 53 -4.51 -8.67 3.13
N MET A 54 -3.85 -8.50 1.98
CA MET A 54 -4.43 -8.67 0.62
C MET A 54 -5.74 -7.90 0.30
N LYS A 55 -6.28 -7.07 1.20
CA LYS A 55 -7.60 -6.43 1.05
C LYS A 55 -7.72 -5.55 -0.19
N CYS A 56 -6.66 -4.82 -0.51
CA CYS A 56 -6.59 -4.02 -1.73
C CYS A 56 -6.56 -4.88 -3.01
N ALA A 57 -5.99 -6.08 -2.97
CA ALA A 57 -5.92 -6.97 -4.12
C ALA A 57 -7.30 -7.57 -4.40
N ASP A 58 -7.98 -8.07 -3.37
CA ASP A 58 -9.32 -8.63 -3.48
C ASP A 58 -10.35 -7.60 -3.95
N ALA A 59 -10.26 -6.35 -3.47
CA ALA A 59 -11.19 -5.28 -3.82
C ALA A 59 -10.90 -4.61 -5.17
N CYS A 60 -9.77 -4.91 -5.82
CA CYS A 60 -9.38 -4.25 -7.07
C CYS A 60 -10.31 -4.69 -8.21
N PRO A 61 -11.09 -3.79 -8.85
CA PRO A 61 -12.04 -4.21 -9.89
C PRO A 61 -11.36 -4.85 -11.11
N SER A 62 -10.20 -4.32 -11.51
CA SER A 62 -9.44 -4.84 -12.65
C SER A 62 -8.43 -5.93 -12.29
N GLN A 63 -8.37 -6.37 -11.02
CA GLN A 63 -7.43 -7.39 -10.55
C GLN A 63 -5.97 -7.07 -10.93
N ALA A 64 -5.61 -5.79 -10.84
CA ALA A 64 -4.28 -5.28 -11.19
C ALA A 64 -3.24 -5.53 -10.09
N ILE A 65 -3.66 -5.74 -8.85
CA ILE A 65 -2.76 -5.87 -7.69
C ILE A 65 -2.48 -7.36 -7.44
N SER A 66 -1.20 -7.71 -7.22
CA SER A 66 -0.80 -9.10 -6.97
C SER A 66 -1.40 -9.66 -5.67
N ASN A 67 -1.82 -10.92 -5.72
CA ASN A 67 -2.24 -11.75 -4.59
C ASN A 67 -1.11 -12.61 -4.00
N ASP A 68 0.12 -12.46 -4.50
CA ASP A 68 1.26 -13.24 -4.01
C ASP A 68 1.54 -12.91 -2.54
N LYS A 69 1.80 -13.93 -1.73
CA LYS A 69 2.10 -13.72 -0.30
C LYS A 69 3.35 -12.86 -0.12
N GLU A 70 4.41 -13.17 -0.85
CA GLU A 70 5.70 -12.47 -0.76
C GLU A 70 5.89 -11.49 -1.94
N PRO A 71 6.54 -10.34 -1.72
CA PRO A 71 6.98 -9.49 -2.81
C PRO A 71 8.14 -10.15 -3.56
N SER A 72 8.25 -9.87 -4.86
CA SER A 72 9.27 -10.45 -5.72
C SER A 72 9.96 -9.39 -6.58
N TYR A 73 10.87 -9.81 -7.45
CA TYR A 73 11.47 -8.95 -8.47
C TYR A 73 10.73 -9.05 -9.82
N LYS A 74 9.49 -9.58 -9.81
CA LYS A 74 8.67 -9.70 -11.02
C LYS A 74 8.47 -8.33 -11.66
N VAL A 75 8.60 -8.29 -12.98
CA VAL A 75 8.34 -7.11 -13.80
C VAL A 75 7.08 -7.37 -14.60
N LEU A 76 6.18 -6.39 -14.59
CA LEU A 76 4.95 -6.35 -15.38
C LEU A 76 4.96 -5.09 -16.26
N PRO A 77 4.06 -4.98 -17.25
CA PRO A 77 3.86 -3.72 -17.95
C PRO A 77 3.71 -2.54 -16.98
N ALA A 78 4.40 -1.43 -17.28
CA ALA A 78 4.46 -0.23 -16.45
C ALA A 78 5.02 -0.44 -15.02
N THR A 79 5.87 -1.45 -14.80
CA THR A 79 6.59 -1.67 -13.53
C THR A 79 8.10 -1.54 -13.70
N ASN A 80 8.75 -0.69 -12.89
CA ASN A 80 10.22 -0.59 -12.90
C ASN A 80 10.91 -1.85 -12.33
N PRO A 81 12.01 -2.34 -12.94
CA PRO A 81 12.80 -3.46 -12.43
C PRO A 81 13.65 -3.07 -11.20
N GLY A 82 14.31 -4.05 -10.58
CA GLY A 82 15.34 -3.84 -9.55
C GLY A 82 14.83 -3.55 -8.13
N VAL A 83 13.51 -3.54 -7.91
CA VAL A 83 12.90 -3.31 -6.58
C VAL A 83 12.06 -4.51 -6.20
N LYS A 84 12.30 -5.08 -5.01
CA LYS A 84 11.46 -6.16 -4.46
C LYS A 84 10.11 -5.60 -4.03
N LYS A 85 9.04 -5.95 -4.74
CA LYS A 85 7.68 -5.42 -4.52
C LYS A 85 6.61 -6.38 -5.02
N TRP A 86 5.36 -6.11 -4.64
CA TRP A 86 4.21 -6.66 -5.36
C TRP A 86 4.03 -5.83 -6.63
N ALA A 87 4.50 -6.36 -7.76
CA ALA A 87 4.30 -5.71 -9.04
C ALA A 87 2.80 -5.63 -9.35
N ALA A 88 2.30 -4.42 -9.57
CA ALA A 88 0.94 -4.19 -10.06
C ALA A 88 0.95 -4.14 -11.59
N ASP A 89 -0.10 -4.66 -12.22
CA ASP A 89 -0.32 -4.51 -13.65
C ASP A 89 -0.86 -3.11 -13.93
N GLY A 90 0.04 -2.19 -14.33
CA GLY A 90 -0.32 -0.80 -14.57
C GLY A 90 -1.28 -0.63 -15.76
N LEU A 91 -1.26 -1.53 -16.73
CA LEU A 91 -2.17 -1.49 -17.88
C LEU A 91 -3.60 -1.82 -17.44
N LYS A 92 -3.79 -2.89 -16.63
CA LYS A 92 -5.11 -3.19 -16.05
C LYS A 92 -5.62 -2.05 -15.15
N CYS A 93 -4.72 -1.41 -14.39
CA CYS A 93 -5.09 -0.30 -13.53
C CYS A 93 -5.60 0.90 -14.34
N VAL A 94 -4.88 1.30 -15.39
CA VAL A 94 -5.28 2.47 -16.21
C VAL A 94 -6.50 2.19 -17.08
N THR A 95 -6.70 0.97 -17.57
CA THR A 95 -7.93 0.59 -18.30
C THR A 95 -9.17 0.79 -17.43
N GLN A 96 -9.09 0.44 -16.13
CA GLN A 96 -10.19 0.66 -15.19
C GLN A 96 -10.58 2.14 -15.09
N TRP A 97 -9.63 3.07 -15.22
CA TRP A 97 -9.91 4.51 -15.13
C TRP A 97 -10.78 4.96 -16.30
N GLY A 98 -10.55 4.40 -17.49
CA GLY A 98 -11.39 4.63 -18.67
C GLY A 98 -12.82 4.11 -18.49
N GLU A 99 -12.98 2.95 -17.85
CA GLU A 99 -14.30 2.34 -17.60
C GLU A 99 -15.14 3.12 -16.58
N VAL A 100 -14.51 3.66 -15.53
CA VAL A 100 -15.21 4.43 -14.49
C VAL A 100 -15.31 5.93 -14.80
N GLY A 101 -14.66 6.40 -15.86
CA GLY A 101 -14.65 7.81 -16.28
C GLY A 101 -13.85 8.73 -15.36
N GLY A 102 -12.83 8.22 -14.66
CA GLY A 102 -12.01 9.00 -13.73
C GLY A 102 -11.00 8.18 -12.93
N ASP A 103 -10.48 8.77 -11.85
CA ASP A 103 -9.56 8.09 -10.94
C ASP A 103 -10.32 7.02 -10.12
N CYS A 104 -9.80 5.79 -10.08
CA CYS A 104 -10.46 4.69 -9.35
C CYS A 104 -10.30 4.78 -7.82
N GLY A 105 -9.07 4.66 -7.29
CA GLY A 105 -8.78 4.85 -5.87
C GLY A 105 -9.34 3.80 -4.89
N ILE A 106 -10.01 2.74 -5.33
CA ILE A 106 -10.58 1.71 -4.44
C ILE A 106 -9.52 1.06 -3.54
N CYS A 107 -8.34 0.76 -4.09
CA CYS A 107 -7.23 0.20 -3.33
C CYS A 107 -6.77 1.11 -2.18
N ILE A 108 -6.83 2.43 -2.37
CA ILE A 108 -6.56 3.42 -1.32
C ILE A 108 -7.68 3.37 -0.30
N LYS A 109 -8.95 3.45 -0.71
CA LYS A 109 -10.14 3.49 0.17
C LYS A 109 -10.17 2.32 1.16
N VAL A 110 -9.95 1.09 0.69
CA VAL A 110 -10.11 -0.13 1.50
C VAL A 110 -8.89 -0.46 2.38
N CYS A 111 -7.81 0.32 2.32
CA CYS A 111 -6.61 0.02 3.08
C CYS A 111 -6.86 0.20 4.59
N PRO A 112 -6.59 -0.82 5.44
CA PRO A 112 -6.79 -0.71 6.89
C PRO A 112 -5.96 0.39 7.56
N TYR A 113 -4.85 0.82 6.95
CA TYR A 113 -4.03 1.93 7.43
C TYR A 113 -4.70 3.30 7.30
N ASN A 114 -5.89 3.40 6.70
CA ASN A 114 -6.67 4.64 6.69
C ASN A 114 -7.32 4.95 8.03
N LYS A 115 -7.51 3.95 8.89
CA LYS A 115 -8.19 4.14 10.18
C LYS A 115 -7.28 4.89 11.15
N LYS A 116 -7.88 5.66 12.05
CA LYS A 116 -7.13 6.40 13.08
C LYS A 116 -6.29 5.42 13.91
N GLN A 117 -5.13 5.88 14.36
CA GLN A 117 -4.29 5.09 15.26
C GLN A 117 -4.93 5.08 16.66
N GLU A 118 -5.88 4.18 16.84
CA GLU A 118 -6.51 3.89 18.13
C GLU A 118 -6.19 2.45 18.52
N TRP A 119 -6.11 2.19 19.83
CA TRP A 119 -5.63 0.91 20.38
C TRP A 119 -6.35 -0.32 19.80
N HIS A 120 -7.65 -0.20 19.50
CA HIS A 120 -8.46 -1.28 18.95
C HIS A 120 -8.19 -1.52 17.45
N HIS A 121 -7.77 -0.49 16.70
CA HIS A 121 -7.33 -0.64 15.31
C HIS A 121 -5.92 -1.24 15.21
N ASP A 122 -5.06 -0.96 16.18
CA ASP A 122 -3.76 -1.63 16.29
C ASP A 122 -3.91 -3.11 16.66
N LEU A 123 -4.83 -3.42 17.56
CA LEU A 123 -5.20 -4.79 17.86
C LEU A 123 -5.79 -5.50 16.63
N ALA A 124 -6.68 -4.85 15.89
CA ALA A 124 -7.23 -5.41 14.65
C ALA A 124 -6.12 -5.69 13.61
N LYS A 125 -5.20 -4.73 13.41
CA LYS A 125 -4.03 -4.90 12.53
C LYS A 125 -3.16 -6.08 12.98
N PHE A 126 -2.89 -6.22 14.28
CA PHE A 126 -2.16 -7.37 14.83
C PHE A 126 -2.92 -8.68 14.62
N ALA A 127 -4.22 -8.67 14.89
CA ALA A 127 -5.08 -9.84 14.81
C ALA A 127 -5.22 -10.37 13.37
N THR A 128 -5.04 -9.55 12.32
CA THR A 128 -4.97 -10.04 10.93
C THR A 128 -3.79 -10.99 10.65
N ARG A 129 -2.80 -11.06 11.56
CA ARG A 129 -1.69 -12.02 11.50
C ARG A 129 -2.07 -13.40 12.06
N THR A 130 -3.28 -13.54 12.59
CA THR A 130 -3.81 -14.81 13.13
C THR A 130 -4.65 -15.55 12.09
N PRO A 131 -4.93 -16.85 12.28
CA PRO A 131 -5.84 -17.61 11.42
C PRO A 131 -7.26 -17.03 11.31
N ALA A 132 -7.69 -16.17 12.25
CA ALA A 132 -8.99 -15.50 12.23
C ALA A 132 -9.10 -14.34 11.20
N ARG A 133 -8.11 -14.19 10.33
CA ARG A 133 -7.98 -13.15 9.29
C ARG A 133 -9.27 -12.85 8.49
N PRO A 134 -10.05 -13.81 7.96
CA PRO A 134 -11.23 -13.51 7.15
C PRO A 134 -12.31 -12.76 7.95
N VAL A 135 -12.51 -13.19 9.19
CA VAL A 135 -13.48 -12.61 10.13
C VAL A 135 -13.04 -11.20 10.54
N LEU A 136 -11.77 -11.02 10.86
CA LEU A 136 -11.24 -9.72 11.28
C LEU A 136 -11.18 -8.70 10.13
N ARG A 137 -11.03 -9.16 8.88
CA ARG A 137 -11.17 -8.31 7.70
C ARG A 137 -12.61 -7.83 7.49
N PHE A 138 -13.60 -8.68 7.75
CA PHE A 138 -15.01 -8.31 7.69
C PHE A 138 -15.33 -7.22 8.73
N PHE A 139 -14.82 -7.34 9.95
CA PHE A 139 -14.94 -6.29 10.97
C PHE A 139 -14.15 -5.02 10.66
N ASP A 140 -13.20 -5.06 9.73
CA ASP A 140 -12.55 -3.85 9.23
C ASP A 140 -13.44 -3.07 8.23
N ASP A 141 -14.48 -3.68 7.67
CA ASP A 141 -15.45 -3.00 6.79
C ASP A 141 -16.69 -2.47 7.54
N LEU A 142 -16.86 -2.84 8.82
CA LEU A 142 -17.82 -2.27 9.77
C LEU A 142 -17.26 -1.02 10.45
#